data_AF-A0A6A3L5B3-F1
#
_entry.id   AF-A0A6A3L5B3-F1
#
_cell.length_a   1.000
_cell.length_b   1.000
_cell.length_c   1.000
_cell.angle_alpha   90.00
_cell.angle_beta   90.00
_cell.angle_gamma   90.00
#
_symmetry.space_group_name_H-M   'P 1'
#
loop_
_entity.id
_entity.type
_entity.pdbx_description
1 polymer ?
#
loop_
_entity_poly.entity_id
_entity_poly.type
_entity_poly.pdbx_seq_one_letter_code
_entity_poly.pdbx_strand_id
1 'polypeptide(L)'
;MLAGRFKAVLSSICQSLTSLSLTSTPATPSPRSLSPRLLRLGTFNVNSIGSERKKLDTVPADLAAYRVDIAALQETKICTEATQSIGNYSLITLKCTNPHYGIGFVVAPPHLRRYVTSAWAVSDRIGVSSYGSEADA
;
A
#
# COMPACT_ATOMS: atom_id res chain seq x y z
N MET A 1 32.97 -32.68 -9.76
CA MET A 1 33.21 -31.67 -10.82
C MET A 1 32.07 -30.63 -11.00
N LEU A 2 30.89 -30.80 -10.40
CA LEU A 2 29.73 -29.90 -10.61
C LEU A 2 29.83 -28.55 -9.88
N ALA A 3 30.35 -28.54 -8.64
CA ALA A 3 30.45 -27.33 -7.81
C ALA A 3 31.40 -26.26 -8.37
N GLY A 4 32.49 -26.67 -9.03
CA GLY A 4 33.42 -25.74 -9.68
C GLY A 4 32.80 -25.05 -10.89
N ARG A 5 31.98 -25.77 -11.66
CA ARG A 5 31.23 -25.20 -12.79
C ARG A 5 30.17 -24.21 -12.33
N PHE A 6 29.48 -24.49 -11.24
CA PHE A 6 28.49 -23.57 -10.66
C PHE A 6 29.14 -22.26 -10.19
N LYS A 7 30.28 -22.33 -9.49
CA LYS A 7 31.03 -21.13 -9.07
C LYS A 7 31.47 -20.27 -10.26
N ALA A 8 31.93 -20.89 -11.33
CA ALA A 8 32.38 -20.18 -12.53
C ALA A 8 31.21 -19.48 -13.27
N VAL A 9 30.04 -20.11 -13.32
CA VAL A 9 28.83 -19.50 -13.90
C VAL A 9 28.37 -18.31 -13.05
N LEU A 10 28.35 -18.47 -11.72
CA LEU A 10 27.93 -17.40 -10.82
C LEU A 10 28.88 -16.18 -10.90
N SER A 11 30.18 -16.40 -10.97
CA SER A 11 31.15 -15.30 -11.13
C SER A 11 30.99 -14.56 -12.47
N SER A 12 30.67 -15.29 -13.54
CA SER A 12 30.42 -14.71 -14.87
C SER A 12 29.16 -13.84 -14.89
N ILE A 13 28.09 -14.28 -14.20
CA ILE A 13 26.86 -13.48 -14.06
C ILE A 13 27.14 -12.21 -13.26
N CYS A 14 27.86 -12.31 -12.13
CA CYS A 14 28.20 -11.15 -11.32
C CYS A 14 29.06 -10.11 -12.07
N GLN A 15 30.01 -10.57 -12.90
CA GLN A 15 30.80 -9.69 -13.78
C GLN A 15 29.94 -9.06 -14.88
N SER A 16 28.98 -9.79 -15.44
CA SER A 16 28.07 -9.27 -16.46
C SER A 16 27.08 -8.23 -15.89
N LEU A 17 26.71 -8.36 -14.62
CA LEU A 17 25.85 -7.38 -13.94
C LEU A 17 26.61 -6.11 -13.53
N THR A 18 27.92 -6.20 -13.25
CA THR A 18 28.74 -5.03 -12.90
C THR A 18 29.11 -4.16 -14.10
N SER A 19 29.01 -4.68 -15.33
CA SER A 19 29.22 -3.89 -16.55
C SER A 19 27.97 -3.13 -17.02
N LEU A 20 26.81 -3.35 -16.40
CA LEU A 20 25.59 -2.61 -16.67
C LEU A 20 25.65 -1.24 -16.00
N SER A 21 26.21 -0.26 -16.71
CA SER A 21 26.10 1.15 -16.32
C SER A 21 24.68 1.64 -16.60
N LEU A 22 23.87 1.75 -15.54
CA LEU A 22 22.57 2.41 -15.61
C LEU A 22 22.83 3.91 -15.83
N THR A 23 22.77 4.35 -17.07
CA THR A 23 22.79 5.78 -17.38
C THR A 23 21.41 6.34 -17.00
N SER A 24 21.24 6.68 -15.71
CA SER A 24 20.09 7.45 -15.27
C SER A 24 20.27 8.88 -15.77
N THR A 25 19.75 9.18 -16.95
CA THR A 25 19.51 10.57 -17.32
C THR A 25 18.49 11.13 -16.32
N PRO A 26 18.81 12.18 -15.55
CA PRO A 26 17.82 12.85 -14.75
C PRO A 26 16.85 13.53 -15.71
N ALA A 27 15.74 12.86 -16.02
CA ALA A 27 14.64 13.47 -16.73
C ALA A 27 14.18 14.66 -15.88
N THR A 28 14.42 15.87 -16.37
CA THR A 28 13.92 17.10 -15.76
C THR A 28 12.42 16.92 -15.59
N PRO A 29 11.87 16.97 -14.36
CA PRO A 29 10.44 16.82 -14.18
C PRO A 29 9.77 17.98 -14.91
N SER A 30 9.09 17.67 -16.02
CA SER A 30 8.16 18.61 -16.66
C SER A 30 7.26 19.21 -15.57
N PRO A 31 7.06 20.54 -15.53
CA PRO A 31 6.15 21.16 -14.60
C PRO A 31 4.75 20.59 -14.89
N ARG A 32 4.38 19.53 -14.16
CA ARG A 32 3.06 18.94 -14.23
C ARG A 32 2.11 20.07 -13.88
N SER A 33 1.25 20.45 -14.80
CA SER A 33 0.11 21.30 -14.54
C SER A 33 -0.60 20.76 -13.29
N LEU A 34 -0.40 21.45 -12.16
CA LEU A 34 -1.00 21.14 -10.86
C LEU A 34 -2.46 21.58 -10.92
N SER A 35 -3.23 20.96 -11.81
CA SER A 35 -4.67 20.89 -11.57
C SER A 35 -4.85 20.15 -10.24
N PRO A 36 -5.57 20.73 -9.26
CA PRO A 36 -5.79 20.06 -7.99
C PRO A 36 -6.52 18.75 -8.29
N ARG A 37 -5.81 17.62 -8.13
CA ARG A 37 -6.41 16.31 -8.25
C ARG A 37 -7.38 16.17 -7.08
N LEU A 38 -8.66 16.02 -7.39
CA LEU A 38 -9.69 15.78 -6.39
C LEU A 38 -9.38 14.46 -5.66
N LEU A 39 -9.09 14.54 -4.37
CA LEU A 39 -8.90 13.39 -3.50
C LEU A 39 -10.26 12.75 -3.23
N ARG A 40 -10.40 11.47 -3.55
CA ARG A 40 -11.65 10.73 -3.40
C ARG A 40 -11.61 9.86 -2.15
N LEU A 41 -12.43 10.23 -1.17
CA LEU A 41 -12.55 9.49 0.09
C LEU A 41 -13.74 8.53 0.02
N GLY A 42 -13.62 7.36 0.64
CA GLY A 42 -14.68 6.37 0.76
C GLY A 42 -14.79 5.78 2.16
N THR A 43 -15.93 5.17 2.45
CA THR A 43 -16.13 4.38 3.67
C THR A 43 -16.84 3.09 3.31
N PHE A 44 -16.33 1.95 3.77
CA PHE A 44 -16.92 0.65 3.48
C PHE A 44 -17.09 -0.15 4.76
N ASN A 45 -18.27 -0.70 4.98
CA ASN A 45 -18.45 -1.81 5.89
C ASN A 45 -18.22 -3.11 5.10
N VAL A 46 -17.12 -3.80 5.39
CA VAL A 46 -16.69 -4.98 4.62
C VAL A 46 -17.23 -6.30 5.18
N ASN A 47 -17.87 -6.26 6.36
CA ASN A 47 -18.40 -7.41 7.09
C ASN A 47 -17.44 -8.62 7.01
N SER A 48 -16.27 -8.47 7.62
CA SER A 48 -15.06 -9.30 7.51
C SER A 48 -14.31 -9.19 6.20
N ILE A 49 -13.01 -8.91 6.28
CA ILE A 49 -12.05 -8.95 5.16
C ILE A 49 -11.07 -10.13 5.27
N GLY A 50 -11.31 -11.08 6.18
CA GLY A 50 -10.39 -12.21 6.41
C GLY A 50 -10.21 -13.15 5.21
N SER A 51 -11.21 -13.20 4.31
CA SER A 51 -11.16 -14.03 3.10
C SER A 51 -10.21 -13.46 2.04
N GLU A 52 -9.31 -14.29 1.53
CA GLU A 52 -8.39 -13.92 0.43
C GLU A 52 -9.14 -13.44 -0.82
N ARG A 53 -10.30 -14.03 -1.13
CA ARG A 53 -11.14 -13.58 -2.25
C ARG A 53 -11.60 -12.12 -2.08
N LYS A 54 -11.99 -11.71 -0.87
CA LYS A 54 -12.39 -10.33 -0.62
C LYS A 54 -11.20 -9.37 -0.72
N LYS A 55 -10.04 -9.78 -0.23
CA LYS A 55 -8.80 -8.98 -0.27
C LYS A 55 -8.27 -8.82 -1.69
N LEU A 56 -8.32 -9.86 -2.51
CA LEU A 56 -7.69 -9.86 -3.84
C LEU A 56 -8.65 -9.40 -4.95
N ASP A 57 -9.95 -9.68 -4.82
CA ASP A 57 -10.92 -9.38 -5.88
C ASP A 57 -11.93 -8.31 -5.46
N THR A 58 -12.77 -8.59 -4.44
CA THR A 58 -13.97 -7.78 -4.18
C THR A 58 -13.64 -6.36 -3.76
N VAL A 59 -12.85 -6.19 -2.70
CA VAL A 59 -12.54 -4.86 -2.16
C VAL A 59 -11.72 -4.03 -3.17
N PRO A 60 -10.66 -4.57 -3.81
CA PRO A 60 -9.95 -3.83 -4.86
C PRO A 60 -10.82 -3.46 -6.05
N ALA A 61 -11.74 -4.34 -6.49
CA ALA A 61 -12.64 -4.05 -7.60
C ALA A 61 -13.61 -2.91 -7.24
N ASP A 62 -14.20 -2.92 -6.04
CA ASP A 62 -15.09 -1.85 -5.59
C ASP A 62 -14.35 -0.51 -5.49
N LEU A 63 -13.16 -0.51 -4.88
CA LEU A 63 -12.33 0.70 -4.76
C LEU A 63 -11.95 1.26 -6.13
N ALA A 64 -11.64 0.41 -7.10
CA ALA A 64 -11.32 0.81 -8.46
C ALA A 64 -12.56 1.36 -9.20
N ALA A 65 -13.72 0.72 -9.05
CA ALA A 65 -14.98 1.14 -9.67
C ALA A 65 -15.40 2.54 -9.22
N TYR A 66 -15.30 2.84 -7.92
CA TYR A 66 -15.60 4.16 -7.37
C TYR A 66 -14.42 5.15 -7.48
N ARG A 67 -13.26 4.69 -7.95
CA ARG A 67 -11.99 5.44 -8.00
C ARG A 67 -11.65 6.07 -6.65
N VAL A 68 -11.79 5.29 -5.57
CA VAL A 68 -11.48 5.75 -4.21
C VAL A 68 -9.98 5.77 -4.02
N ASP A 69 -9.47 6.89 -3.53
CA ASP A 69 -8.05 7.10 -3.23
C ASP A 69 -7.72 6.67 -1.80
N ILE A 70 -8.59 7.02 -0.85
CA ILE A 70 -8.46 6.63 0.56
C ILE A 70 -9.82 6.15 1.04
N ALA A 71 -9.86 4.97 1.67
CA ALA A 71 -11.08 4.42 2.24
C ALA A 71 -10.91 4.10 3.72
N ALA A 72 -11.90 4.44 4.54
CA ALA A 72 -12.04 3.87 5.87
C ALA A 72 -12.82 2.55 5.81
N LEU A 73 -12.30 1.50 6.42
CA LEU A 73 -12.96 0.20 6.52
C LEU A 73 -13.50 -0.04 7.92
N GLN A 74 -14.72 -0.55 7.98
CA GLN A 74 -15.42 -0.97 9.19
C GLN A 74 -15.71 -2.47 9.15
N GLU A 75 -15.77 -3.10 10.33
CA GLU A 75 -15.98 -4.54 10.51
C GLU A 75 -14.97 -5.39 9.75
N THR A 76 -13.68 -5.04 9.81
CA THR A 76 -12.64 -5.83 9.15
C THR A 76 -12.50 -7.23 9.76
N LYS A 77 -12.82 -7.39 11.05
CA LYS A 77 -12.63 -8.61 11.86
C LYS A 77 -11.18 -9.07 11.92
N ILE A 78 -10.26 -8.11 11.80
CA ILE A 78 -8.82 -8.30 11.98
C ILE A 78 -8.40 -7.42 13.15
N CYS A 79 -7.91 -8.05 14.23
CA CYS A 79 -7.45 -7.35 15.43
C CYS A 79 -5.93 -7.19 15.55
N THR A 80 -5.20 -7.60 14.51
CA THR A 80 -3.77 -7.38 14.42
C THR A 80 -3.49 -6.09 13.66
N GLU A 81 -2.61 -5.27 14.21
CA GLU A 81 -2.05 -4.14 13.49
C GLU A 81 -1.10 -4.65 12.41
N ALA A 82 -1.37 -4.31 11.16
CA ALA A 82 -0.56 -4.74 10.03
C ALA A 82 -0.75 -3.81 8.84
N THR A 83 0.26 -3.72 7.99
CA THR A 83 0.13 -3.15 6.65
C THR A 83 0.39 -4.24 5.63
N GLN A 84 -0.55 -4.44 4.72
CA GLN A 84 -0.46 -5.45 3.66
C GLN A 84 -0.98 -4.91 2.34
N SER A 85 -0.46 -5.40 1.23
CA SER A 85 -1.00 -5.08 -0.09
C SER A 85 -2.28 -5.87 -0.36
N ILE A 86 -3.29 -5.20 -0.93
CA ILE A 86 -4.53 -5.81 -1.42
C ILE A 86 -4.78 -5.33 -2.86
N GLY A 87 -4.44 -6.17 -3.83
CA GLY A 87 -4.34 -5.74 -5.22
C GLY A 87 -3.35 -4.58 -5.37
N ASN A 88 -3.81 -3.45 -5.92
CA ASN A 88 -3.01 -2.24 -6.08
C ASN A 88 -3.03 -1.32 -4.85
N TYR A 89 -3.74 -1.67 -3.79
CA TYR A 89 -3.90 -0.80 -2.62
C TYR A 89 -3.09 -1.27 -1.42
N SER A 90 -2.83 -0.36 -0.49
CA SER A 90 -2.28 -0.67 0.84
C SER A 90 -3.40 -0.72 1.87
N LEU A 91 -3.63 -1.88 2.45
CA LEU A 91 -4.52 -2.06 3.61
C LEU A 91 -3.72 -1.88 4.89
N ILE A 92 -4.18 -0.98 5.75
CA ILE A 92 -3.68 -0.72 7.08
C ILE A 92 -4.76 -1.20 8.05
N THR A 93 -4.51 -2.28 8.78
CA THR A 93 -5.39 -2.73 9.86
C THR A 93 -4.91 -2.17 11.18
N LEU A 94 -5.85 -1.77 12.03
CA LEU A 94 -5.53 -1.28 13.37
C LEU A 94 -5.79 -2.38 14.40
N LYS A 95 -5.05 -2.33 15.51
CA LYS A 95 -5.28 -3.23 16.64
C LYS A 95 -6.70 -3.06 17.18
N CYS A 96 -7.39 -4.18 17.44
CA CYS A 96 -8.65 -4.19 18.18
C CYS A 96 -8.62 -5.18 19.35
N THR A 97 -9.49 -4.96 20.33
CA THR A 97 -9.69 -5.88 21.45
C THR A 97 -10.79 -6.89 21.18
N ASN A 98 -11.84 -6.49 20.45
CA ASN A 98 -12.98 -7.34 20.14
C ASN A 98 -12.91 -7.89 18.69
N PRO A 99 -12.88 -9.22 18.50
CA PRO A 99 -12.77 -9.85 17.18
C PRO A 99 -13.99 -9.67 16.29
N HIS A 100 -15.14 -9.24 16.84
CA HIS A 100 -16.34 -8.95 16.06
C HIS A 100 -16.28 -7.58 15.36
N TYR A 101 -15.38 -6.70 15.79
CA TYR A 101 -15.16 -5.38 15.20
C TYR A 101 -13.90 -5.37 14.33
N GLY A 102 -13.11 -4.31 14.41
CA GLY A 102 -11.95 -4.11 13.55
C GLY A 102 -12.22 -2.99 12.56
N ILE A 103 -11.23 -2.12 12.48
CA ILE A 103 -11.21 -0.95 11.63
C ILE A 103 -9.89 -0.93 10.88
N GLY A 104 -9.88 -0.24 9.75
CA GLY A 104 -8.67 -0.07 8.97
C GLY A 104 -8.83 1.01 7.93
N PHE A 105 -7.77 1.20 7.17
CA PHE A 105 -7.73 2.13 6.06
C PHE A 105 -7.19 1.44 4.83
N VAL A 106 -7.69 1.83 3.67
CA VAL A 106 -7.12 1.44 2.39
C VAL A 106 -6.64 2.69 1.68
N VAL A 107 -5.42 2.65 1.15
CA VAL A 107 -4.80 3.77 0.47
C VAL A 107 -4.34 3.32 -0.92
N ALA A 108 -4.69 4.12 -1.93
CA ALA A 108 -4.34 3.90 -3.32
C ALA A 108 -2.81 3.92 -3.57
N PRO A 109 -2.34 3.23 -4.64
CA PRO A 109 -0.94 2.95 -4.95
C PRO A 109 -0.04 4.20 -5.09
N PRO A 110 1.30 4.03 -5.14
CA PRO A 110 2.25 4.36 -4.07
C PRO A 110 2.48 5.87 -3.81
N HIS A 111 1.94 6.74 -4.65
CA HIS A 111 2.16 8.18 -4.52
C HIS A 111 1.37 8.81 -3.37
N LEU A 112 0.28 8.19 -2.91
CA LEU A 112 -0.47 8.65 -1.74
C LEU A 112 0.02 8.02 -0.43
N ARG A 113 0.54 6.79 -0.47
CA ARG A 113 1.00 6.09 0.73
C ARG A 113 2.13 6.82 1.46
N ARG A 114 3.02 7.51 0.73
CA ARG A 114 4.10 8.34 1.29
C ARG A 114 3.62 9.55 2.09
N TYR A 115 2.38 9.99 1.85
CA TYR A 115 1.79 11.11 2.58
C TYR A 115 1.05 10.67 3.84
N VAL A 116 0.81 9.36 4.04
CA VAL A 116 0.27 8.83 5.30
C VAL A 116 1.35 8.90 6.36
N THR A 117 1.22 9.81 7.32
CA THR A 117 2.21 10.03 8.38
C THR A 117 2.00 9.06 9.54
N SER A 118 0.74 8.77 9.88
CA SER A 118 0.39 7.90 11.00
C SER A 118 -1.03 7.36 10.85
N ALA A 119 -1.28 6.21 11.49
CA ALA A 119 -2.62 5.68 11.69
C ALA A 119 -2.68 4.97 13.05
N TRP A 120 -3.72 5.23 13.84
CA TRP A 120 -3.89 4.62 15.16
C TRP A 120 -5.37 4.41 15.48
N ALA A 121 -5.65 3.45 16.37
CA ALA A 121 -6.98 3.25 16.93
C ALA A 121 -7.16 4.11 18.17
N VAL A 122 -8.28 4.83 18.25
CA VAL A 122 -8.78 5.46 19.49
C VAL A 122 -9.66 4.47 20.25
N SER A 123 -10.41 3.64 19.52
CA SER A 123 -11.18 2.50 20.05
C SER A 123 -11.36 1.43 18.98
N ASP A 124 -12.00 0.31 19.32
CA ASP A 124 -12.34 -0.75 18.36
C ASP A 124 -13.23 -0.30 17.19
N ARG A 125 -13.82 0.90 17.28
CA ARG A 125 -14.72 1.48 16.27
C ARG A 125 -14.24 2.83 15.71
N ILE A 126 -13.22 3.43 16.28
CA ILE A 126 -12.72 4.75 15.89
C ILE A 126 -11.22 4.66 15.60
N GLY A 127 -10.84 4.97 14.38
CA GLY A 127 -9.46 5.05 13.94
C GLY A 127 -9.17 6.41 13.34
N VAL A 128 -7.93 6.83 13.46
CA VAL A 128 -7.44 8.08 12.87
C VAL A 128 -6.34 7.74 11.91
N SER A 129 -6.33 8.38 10.74
CA SER A 129 -5.23 8.35 9.80
C SER A 129 -4.89 9.79 9.43
N SER A 130 -3.62 10.15 9.61
CA SER A 130 -3.11 11.48 9.32
C SER A 130 -2.34 11.48 8.00
N TYR A 131 -2.53 12.55 7.23
CA TYR A 131 -1.87 12.78 5.96
C TYR A 131 -1.12 14.11 6.02
N GLY A 132 0.17 14.11 5.68
CA GLY A 132 1.02 15.29 5.65
C GLY A 132 1.44 15.64 4.23
N SER A 133 1.63 16.93 3.96
CA SER A 133 2.23 17.39 2.70
C SER A 133 3.75 17.46 2.84
N GLU A 134 4.48 17.29 1.74
CA GLU A 134 5.94 17.43 1.70
C GLU A 134 6.40 18.89 1.95
N ALA A 135 5.47 19.84 2.07
CA ALA A 135 5.75 21.25 2.33
C ALA A 135 5.86 21.60 3.85
N ASP A 136 5.59 20.64 4.73
CA ASP A 136 5.58 20.82 6.19
C ASP A 136 6.79 20.17 6.90
N ALA A 137 7.84 19.80 6.15
CA ALA A 137 9.07 19.16 6.65
C ALA A 137 10.29 20.09 6.60
#